data_AF-W1XSR5-F1
#
_entry.id   AF-W1XSR5-F1
#
_cell.length_a   1.000
_cell.length_b   1.000
_cell.length_c   1.000
_cell.angle_alpha   90.00
_cell.angle_beta   90.00
_cell.angle_gamma   90.00
#
_symmetry.space_group_name_H-M   'P 1'
#
loop_
_entity.id
_entity.type
_entity.pdbx_description
1 polymer ?
#
loop_
_entity_poly.entity_id
_entity_poly.type
_entity_poly.pdbx_seq_one_letter_code
_entity_poly.pdbx_strand_id
1 'polypeptide(L)'
;MPETAENVAELLKISREDQDSFALRSQQRTAKAQSSGILAEEIVPVVLKNKKGVVTEIQHDEHLRPETTLEQLRGLKAPFRANGVITAGNASGVNDGAAALIIASEQIAAAQGLTPRDF
;
A
#
# COMPACT_ATOMS: atom_id res chain seq x y z
N MET A 1 7.35 12.07 2.28
CA MET A 1 8.07 13.35 2.09
C MET A 1 7.18 14.33 1.34
N PRO A 2 6.34 15.10 2.05
CA PRO A 2 5.28 15.89 1.40
C PRO A 2 5.80 17.07 0.56
N GLU A 3 6.79 17.82 1.05
CA GLU A 3 7.34 18.99 0.32
C GLU A 3 7.94 18.64 -1.03
N THR A 4 8.64 17.51 -1.13
CA THR A 4 9.20 17.06 -2.41
C THR A 4 8.11 16.63 -3.39
N ALA A 5 7.00 16.08 -2.89
CA ALA A 5 5.87 15.69 -3.72
C ALA A 5 5.12 16.92 -4.28
N GLU A 6 4.96 17.97 -3.47
CA GLU A 6 4.39 19.25 -3.93
C GLU A 6 5.24 19.86 -5.07
N ASN A 7 6.57 19.84 -4.97
CA ASN A 7 7.46 20.33 -6.04
C ASN A 7 7.25 19.58 -7.36
N VAL A 8 7.12 18.24 -7.29
CA VAL A 8 6.88 17.41 -8.47
C VAL A 8 5.49 17.67 -9.04
N ALA A 9 4.48 17.79 -8.19
CA ALA A 9 3.12 18.08 -8.61
C ALA A 9 3.02 19.44 -9.33
N GLU A 10 3.70 20.47 -8.83
CA GLU A 10 3.78 21.78 -9.47
C GLU A 10 4.52 21.70 -10.83
N LEU A 11 5.72 21.10 -10.84
CA LEU A 11 6.55 20.98 -12.05
C LEU A 11 5.84 20.23 -13.18
N LEU A 12 5.16 19.14 -12.84
CA LEU A 12 4.47 18.27 -13.79
C LEU A 12 2.98 18.61 -13.94
N LYS A 13 2.50 19.65 -13.26
CA LYS A 13 1.10 20.10 -13.27
C LYS A 13 0.11 18.98 -12.93
N ILE A 14 0.44 18.16 -11.94
CA ILE A 14 -0.43 17.08 -11.47
C ILE A 14 -1.50 17.71 -10.58
N SER A 15 -2.75 17.67 -11.05
CA SER A 15 -3.87 18.30 -10.37
C SER A 15 -4.21 17.61 -9.05
N ARG A 16 -4.93 18.31 -8.17
CA ARG A 16 -5.46 17.73 -6.92
C ARG A 16 -6.49 16.64 -7.24
N GLU A 17 -7.31 16.88 -8.25
CA GLU A 17 -8.37 15.98 -8.70
C GLU A 17 -7.80 14.65 -9.19
N ASP A 18 -6.70 14.68 -9.95
CA ASP A 18 -6.04 13.46 -10.43
C ASP A 18 -5.41 12.66 -9.28
N GLN A 19 -4.81 13.36 -8.31
CA GLN A 19 -4.22 12.72 -7.12
C GLN A 19 -5.27 12.04 -6.25
N ASP A 20 -6.38 12.73 -5.97
CA ASP A 20 -7.47 12.15 -5.20
C ASP A 20 -8.14 10.99 -5.96
N SER A 21 -8.29 11.11 -7.29
CA SER A 21 -8.80 10.02 -8.14
C SER A 21 -7.88 8.80 -8.13
N PHE A 22 -6.55 9.02 -8.14
CA PHE A 22 -5.57 7.95 -8.02
C PHE A 22 -5.65 7.27 -6.65
N ALA A 23 -5.74 8.05 -5.57
CA ALA A 23 -5.85 7.55 -4.21
C ALA A 23 -7.11 6.69 -4.01
N LEU A 24 -8.27 7.16 -4.50
CA LEU A 24 -9.50 6.38 -4.50
C LEU A 24 -9.34 5.05 -5.24
N ARG A 25 -8.77 5.10 -6.45
CA ARG A 25 -8.52 3.89 -7.24
C ARG A 25 -7.57 2.92 -6.53
N SER A 26 -6.58 3.43 -5.81
CA SER A 26 -5.66 2.61 -4.99
C SER A 26 -6.42 1.85 -3.92
N GLN A 27 -7.25 2.53 -3.13
CA GLN A 27 -8.08 1.92 -2.09
C GLN A 27 -9.03 0.85 -2.66
N GLN A 28 -9.69 1.14 -3.78
CA GLN A 28 -10.60 0.20 -4.45
C GLN A 28 -9.88 -1.06 -4.96
N ARG A 29 -8.67 -0.91 -5.51
CA ARG A 29 -7.88 -2.05 -6.01
C ARG A 29 -7.39 -2.93 -4.87
N THR A 30 -6.85 -2.34 -3.81
CA THR A 30 -6.41 -3.09 -2.62
C THR A 30 -7.60 -3.80 -1.95
N ALA A 31 -8.76 -3.14 -1.84
CA ALA A 31 -9.98 -3.79 -1.33
C ALA A 31 -10.38 -5.01 -2.15
N LYS A 32 -10.40 -4.87 -3.48
CA LYS A 32 -10.69 -5.97 -4.38
C LYS A 32 -9.67 -7.10 -4.22
N ALA A 33 -8.38 -6.79 -4.26
CA ALA A 33 -7.30 -7.77 -4.15
C ALA A 33 -7.40 -8.58 -2.85
N GLN A 34 -7.57 -7.90 -1.71
CA GLN A 34 -7.75 -8.53 -0.41
C GLN A 34 -9.00 -9.40 -0.37
N SER A 35 -10.15 -8.89 -0.82
CA SER A 35 -11.41 -9.67 -0.83
C SER A 35 -11.38 -10.88 -1.78
N SER A 36 -10.57 -10.81 -2.84
CA SER A 36 -10.44 -11.88 -3.84
C SER A 36 -9.41 -12.94 -3.45
N GLY A 37 -8.67 -12.75 -2.36
CA GLY A 37 -7.65 -13.68 -1.89
C GLY A 37 -6.27 -13.54 -2.55
N ILE A 38 -6.10 -12.66 -3.54
CA ILE A 38 -4.81 -12.46 -4.23
C ILE A 38 -3.70 -12.10 -3.25
N LEU A 39 -3.97 -11.21 -2.28
CA LEU A 39 -2.97 -10.84 -1.28
C LEU A 39 -2.65 -11.99 -0.31
N ALA A 40 -3.57 -12.94 -0.12
CA ALA A 40 -3.32 -14.10 0.75
C ALA A 40 -2.30 -15.08 0.14
N GLU A 41 -2.01 -14.99 -1.17
CA GLU A 41 -0.97 -15.80 -1.82
C GLU A 41 0.46 -15.30 -1.52
N GLU A 42 0.60 -14.07 -1.02
CA GLU A 42 1.91 -13.46 -0.72
C GLU A 42 2.10 -13.07 0.74
N ILE A 43 1.01 -12.85 1.50
CA ILE A 43 1.08 -12.52 2.92
C ILE A 43 1.37 -13.77 3.75
N VAL A 44 2.47 -13.73 4.49
CA VAL A 44 2.75 -14.70 5.57
C VAL A 44 2.16 -14.14 6.87
N PRO A 45 1.28 -14.88 7.56
CA PRO A 45 0.65 -14.39 8.80
C PRO A 45 1.65 -14.10 9.91
N VAL A 46 1.45 -12.98 10.61
CA VAL A 46 2.19 -12.62 11.82
C VAL A 46 1.36 -13.00 13.05
N VAL A 47 1.88 -13.94 13.84
CA VAL A 47 1.21 -14.45 15.04
C VAL A 47 1.73 -13.74 16.29
N LEU A 48 0.87 -12.94 16.92
CA LEU A 48 1.15 -12.25 18.17
C LEU A 48 0.55 -13.01 19.35
N LYS A 49 1.36 -13.22 20.40
CA LYS A 49 0.89 -13.78 21.67
C LYS A 49 0.99 -12.72 22.74
N ASN A 50 -0.13 -12.35 23.34
CA ASN A 50 -0.11 -11.41 24.45
C ASN A 50 0.26 -12.12 25.78
N LYS A 51 0.53 -11.34 26.83
CA LYS A 51 0.93 -11.85 28.16
C LYS A 51 -0.11 -12.77 28.82
N LYS A 52 -1.37 -12.73 28.38
CA LYS A 52 -2.47 -13.58 28.87
C LYS A 52 -2.66 -14.86 28.04
N GLY A 53 -1.80 -15.09 27.04
CA GLY A 53 -1.87 -16.26 26.16
C GLY A 53 -2.86 -16.15 25.00
N VAL A 54 -3.52 -14.99 24.81
CA VAL A 54 -4.39 -14.78 23.63
C VAL A 54 -3.50 -14.64 22.41
N VAL A 55 -3.85 -15.39 21.37
CA VAL A 55 -3.17 -15.42 20.08
C VAL A 55 -3.97 -14.57 19.10
N THR A 56 -3.32 -13.61 18.46
CA THR A 56 -3.87 -12.81 17.36
C THR A 56 -3.04 -13.08 16.12
N GLU A 57 -3.69 -13.44 15.03
CA GLU A 57 -3.06 -13.62 13.73
C GLU A 57 -3.37 -12.41 12.85
N ILE A 58 -2.33 -11.77 12.34
CA ILE A 58 -2.41 -10.65 11.42
C ILE A 58 -2.03 -11.16 10.04
N GLN A 59 -3.00 -11.20 9.14
CA GLN A 59 -2.88 -11.80 7.80
C GLN A 59 -3.53 -10.95 6.70
N HIS A 60 -3.95 -9.72 7.04
CA HIS A 60 -4.59 -8.78 6.12
C HIS A 60 -3.97 -7.40 6.33
N ASP A 61 -3.89 -6.61 5.26
CA ASP A 61 -3.43 -5.23 5.33
C ASP A 61 -4.44 -4.37 6.10
N GLU A 62 -3.98 -3.72 7.17
CA GLU A 62 -4.82 -2.88 8.04
C GLU A 62 -5.03 -1.46 7.52
N HIS A 63 -4.17 -0.99 6.61
CA HIS A 63 -4.18 0.40 6.14
C HIS A 63 -5.31 0.69 5.13
N LEU A 64 -5.94 -0.36 4.61
CA LEU A 64 -7.02 -0.28 3.65
C LEU A 64 -8.25 0.42 4.24
N ARG A 65 -8.84 1.35 3.47
CA ARG A 65 -10.09 2.05 3.78
C ARG A 65 -11.07 1.91 2.60
N PRO A 66 -11.79 0.77 2.48
CA PRO A 66 -12.67 0.48 1.35
C PRO A 66 -13.81 1.50 1.16
N GLU A 67 -14.17 2.19 2.24
CA GLU A 67 -15.20 3.22 2.32
C GLU A 67 -14.77 4.58 1.79
N THR A 68 -13.50 4.73 1.38
CA THR A 68 -12.97 6.00 0.85
C THR A 68 -13.83 6.48 -0.33
N THR A 69 -14.27 7.73 -0.28
CA THR A 69 -14.96 8.39 -1.41
C THR A 69 -14.18 9.61 -1.91
N LEU A 70 -14.47 10.03 -3.14
CA LEU A 70 -13.82 11.21 -3.72
C LEU A 70 -14.20 12.49 -2.96
N GLU A 71 -15.42 12.57 -2.44
CA GLU A 71 -15.91 13.68 -1.61
C GLU A 71 -15.13 13.77 -0.30
N GLN A 72 -14.86 12.63 0.35
CA GLN A 72 -14.03 12.59 1.55
C GLN A 72 -12.61 13.09 1.26
N LEU A 73 -12.00 12.61 0.16
CA LEU A 73 -10.65 13.01 -0.24
C LEU A 73 -10.55 14.51 -0.56
N ARG A 74 -11.52 15.06 -1.30
CA ARG A 74 -11.60 16.49 -1.62
C ARG A 74 -11.72 17.37 -0.36
N GLY A 75 -12.38 16.86 0.68
CA GLY A 75 -12.52 17.55 1.96
C GLY A 75 -11.22 17.64 2.78
N LEU A 76 -10.18 16.89 2.42
CA LEU A 76 -8.92 16.88 3.17
C LEU A 76 -8.09 18.13 2.88
N LYS A 77 -7.52 18.69 3.94
CA LYS A 77 -6.57 19.81 3.87
C LYS A 77 -5.19 19.32 3.41
N ALA A 78 -4.46 20.20 2.73
CA ALA A 78 -3.04 20.03 2.46
C ALA A 78 -2.24 20.77 3.55
N PRO A 79 -1.78 20.08 4.63
CA PRO A 79 -1.19 20.76 5.78
C PRO A 79 0.24 21.24 5.54
N PHE A 80 0.88 20.79 4.44
CA PHE A 80 2.31 20.97 4.22
C PHE A 80 2.61 22.29 3.52
N ARG A 81 1.77 22.70 2.55
CA ARG A 81 1.95 23.91 1.75
C ARG A 81 0.65 24.69 1.63
N ALA A 82 0.74 26.02 1.71
CA ALA A 82 -0.40 26.88 1.38
C ALA A 82 -0.79 26.67 -0.10
N ASN A 83 -2.07 26.36 -0.34
CA ASN A 83 -2.59 25.95 -1.67
C ASN A 83 -1.91 24.68 -2.23
N GLY A 84 -1.38 23.82 -1.36
CA GLY A 84 -0.82 22.53 -1.74
C GLY A 84 -1.88 21.54 -2.22
N VAL A 85 -1.42 20.52 -2.95
CA VAL A 85 -2.25 19.46 -3.51
C VAL A 85 -2.06 18.11 -2.81
N ILE A 86 -1.04 17.99 -1.95
CA ILE A 86 -0.74 16.78 -1.19
C ILE A 86 -1.50 16.79 0.13
N THR A 87 -2.26 15.74 0.39
CA THR A 87 -3.05 15.54 1.62
C THR A 87 -2.76 14.19 2.25
N ALA A 88 -3.26 13.98 3.47
CA ALA A 88 -3.16 12.68 4.12
C ALA A 88 -3.89 11.55 3.37
N GLY A 89 -4.87 11.87 2.51
CA GLY A 89 -5.64 10.87 1.77
C GLY A 89 -5.04 10.47 0.43
N ASN A 90 -4.18 11.32 -0.14
CA ASN A 90 -3.49 11.04 -1.41
C ASN A 90 -1.97 10.83 -1.26
N ALA A 91 -1.49 10.78 -0.02
CA ALA A 91 -0.15 10.34 0.35
C ALA A 91 -0.20 8.96 1.01
N SER A 92 0.92 8.23 0.98
CA SER A 92 1.06 6.98 1.73
C SER A 92 1.06 7.25 3.24
N GLY A 93 0.55 6.29 4.01
CA GLY A 93 0.62 6.30 5.48
C GLY A 93 2.01 6.02 6.03
N VAL A 94 2.06 5.94 7.37
CA VAL A 94 3.16 5.34 8.10
C VAL A 94 2.75 3.91 8.41
N ASN A 95 3.61 2.94 8.10
CA ASN A 95 3.29 1.53 8.14
C ASN A 95 4.46 0.74 8.73
N ASP A 96 4.12 -0.35 9.42
CA ASP A 96 5.06 -1.36 9.90
C ASP A 96 4.95 -2.60 9.02
N GLY A 97 6.06 -3.09 8.50
CA GLY A 97 6.05 -4.26 7.61
C GLY A 97 7.45 -4.70 7.18
N ALA A 98 7.53 -5.91 6.64
CA ALA A 98 8.74 -6.48 6.07
C ALA A 98 8.39 -7.34 4.85
N ALA A 99 9.32 -7.46 3.91
CA ALA A 99 9.22 -8.33 2.76
C ALA A 99 10.55 -9.07 2.54
N ALA A 100 10.50 -10.27 1.99
CA ALA A 100 11.68 -11.07 1.66
C ALA A 100 11.51 -11.75 0.31
N LEU A 101 12.61 -11.90 -0.42
CA LEU A 101 12.68 -12.61 -1.69
C LEU A 101 13.81 -13.64 -1.63
N ILE A 102 13.59 -14.80 -2.25
CA ILE A 102 14.65 -15.76 -2.53
C ILE A 102 15.08 -15.54 -3.98
N ILE A 103 16.35 -15.22 -4.19
CA ILE A 103 16.93 -14.98 -5.51
C ILE A 103 18.01 -16.02 -5.74
N ALA A 104 17.98 -16.67 -6.91
CA ALA A 104 18.97 -17.64 -7.34
C ALA A 104 19.27 -17.45 -8.83
N SER A 105 20.46 -17.89 -9.28
CA SER A 105 20.72 -18.01 -10.71
C SER A 105 19.87 -19.14 -11.30
N GLU A 106 19.55 -19.03 -12.59
CA GLU A 106 18.82 -20.07 -13.33
C GLU A 106 19.52 -21.44 -13.22
N GLN A 107 20.86 -21.45 -13.28
CA GLN A 107 21.65 -22.67 -13.15
C GLN A 107 21.46 -23.36 -11.80
N ILE A 108 21.46 -22.59 -10.70
CA ILE A 108 21.24 -23.14 -9.35
C ILE A 108 19.78 -23.56 -9.18
N ALA A 109 18.83 -22.78 -9.68
CA ALA A 109 17.41 -23.15 -9.63
C ALA A 109 17.16 -24.47 -10.35
N ALA A 110 17.68 -24.64 -11.57
CA ALA A 110 17.58 -25.87 -12.34
C ALA A 110 18.28 -27.05 -11.64
N ALA A 111 19.51 -26.86 -11.14
CA ALA A 111 20.25 -27.90 -10.43
C ALA A 111 19.56 -28.36 -9.13
N GLN A 112 18.81 -27.47 -8.47
CA GLN A 112 18.03 -27.77 -7.26
C GLN A 112 16.58 -28.20 -7.58
N GLY A 113 16.19 -28.31 -8.85
CA GLY A 113 14.83 -28.67 -9.26
C GLY A 113 13.76 -27.64 -8.87
N LEU A 114 14.15 -26.38 -8.65
CA LEU A 114 13.25 -25.30 -8.30
C LEU A 114 12.64 -24.67 -9.56
N THR A 115 11.32 -24.45 -9.52
CA THR A 115 10.63 -23.67 -10.56
C THR A 115 10.59 -22.21 -10.12
N PRO A 116 11.09 -21.26 -10.94
CA PRO A 116 10.93 -19.83 -10.67
C PRO A 116 9.45 -19.47 -10.49
N ARG A 117 9.15 -18.49 -9.63
CA ARG A 117 7.77 -18.03 -9.44
C ARG A 117 7.30 -17.31 -10.71
N ASP A 118 6.25 -17.84 -11.34
CA ASP A 118 5.52 -17.16 -12.41
C ASP A 118 4.54 -16.14 -11.79
N PHE A 119 4.39 -14.97 -12.44
CA PHE A 119 3.45 -13.91 -12.08
C PHE A 119 2.24 -13.89 -13.01
#